data_AF-A0A453HN88-F1
#
_entry.id   AF-A0A453HN88-F1
#
_cell.length_a   1.000
_cell.length_b   1.000
_cell.length_c   1.000
_cell.angle_alpha   90.00
_cell.angle_beta   90.00
_cell.angle_gamma   90.00
#
_symmetry.space_group_name_H-M   'P 1'
#
loop_
_entity.id
_entity.type
_entity.pdbx_description
1 polymer ?
#
loop_
_entity_poly.entity_id
_entity_poly.type
_entity_poly.pdbx_seq_one_letter_code
_entity_poly.pdbx_strand_id
1 'polypeptide(L)'
;LSRVAYSPANSSLSAAFDASVDLAPSSPIAVTSLAPFAQGPRNTTTLAFRLDVDGTYVGPDEAAALKSGNGGTMEVQVRLAAIAVFDRGGWRTRRRAMRVLCDGVPVTFRGKNATDAKFDGPARRCQV
;
A
#
# COMPACT_ATOMS: atom_id res chain seq x y z
N LEU A 1 -9.52 -4.89 -0.61
CA LEU A 1 -9.39 -3.69 0.25
C LEU A 1 -8.25 -3.95 1.21
N SER A 2 -7.08 -3.41 0.89
CA SER A 2 -5.86 -3.49 1.71
C SER A 2 -5.94 -2.49 2.84
N ARG A 3 -5.17 -2.67 3.93
CA ARG A 3 -5.19 -1.80 5.10
C ARG A 3 -3.77 -1.53 5.59
N VAL A 4 -3.36 -0.27 5.63
CA VAL A 4 -2.06 0.15 6.21
C VAL A 4 -2.31 1.09 7.37
N ALA A 5 -1.62 0.85 8.49
CA ALA A 5 -1.75 1.63 9.72
C ALA A 5 -0.56 2.59 9.89
N TYR A 6 -0.83 3.88 10.11
CA TYR A 6 0.20 4.90 10.35
C TYR A 6 -0.13 5.77 11.57
N SER A 7 0.87 6.08 12.40
CA SER A 7 0.71 6.94 13.58
C SER A 7 1.81 8.01 13.73
N PRO A 8 1.46 9.31 13.77
CA PRO A 8 2.42 10.38 14.03
C PRO A 8 2.66 10.59 15.52
N ALA A 9 3.92 10.64 15.96
CA ALA A 9 4.25 10.61 17.39
C ALA A 9 3.80 11.84 18.22
N ASN A 10 3.83 13.06 17.65
CA ASN A 10 3.67 14.31 18.43
C ASN A 10 2.99 15.48 17.68
N SER A 11 2.49 15.27 16.46
CA SER A 11 1.89 16.32 15.63
C SER A 11 0.65 15.79 14.90
N SER A 12 -0.32 16.66 14.64
CA SER A 12 -1.41 16.31 13.72
C SER A 12 -0.86 16.23 12.32
N LEU A 13 -1.46 15.38 11.49
CA LEU A 13 -1.03 15.10 10.13
C LEU A 13 -2.20 15.30 9.19
N SER A 14 -1.99 16.05 8.12
CA SER A 14 -2.83 16.03 6.92
C SER A 14 -2.00 15.53 5.75
N ALA A 15 -2.47 14.54 5.00
CA ALA A 15 -1.67 13.93 3.95
C ALA A 15 -2.52 13.46 2.77
N ALA A 16 -1.93 13.56 1.57
CA ALA A 16 -2.39 12.92 0.35
C ALA A 16 -1.37 11.85 -0.03
N PHE A 17 -1.83 10.62 -0.26
CA PHE A 17 -0.97 9.47 -0.55
C PHE A 17 -1.21 8.96 -1.96
N ASP A 18 -0.16 8.48 -2.59
CA ASP A 18 -0.20 7.58 -3.74
C ASP A 18 0.29 6.21 -3.27
N ALA A 19 -0.54 5.19 -3.46
CA ALA A 19 -0.23 3.80 -3.17
C ALA A 19 0.19 3.09 -4.47
N SER A 20 1.30 2.37 -4.45
CA SER A 20 1.75 1.52 -5.54
C SER A 20 2.09 0.13 -5.06
N VAL A 21 1.93 -0.85 -5.94
CA VAL A 21 2.28 -2.25 -5.69
C VAL A 21 3.28 -2.71 -6.74
N ASP A 22 4.35 -3.33 -6.28
CA ASP A 22 5.41 -3.92 -7.09
C ASP A 22 5.37 -5.46 -6.92
N LEU A 23 5.36 -6.23 -8.01
CA LEU A 23 5.53 -7.70 -7.97
C LEU A 23 6.98 -8.15 -8.20
N ALA A 24 7.87 -7.30 -8.71
CA ALA A 24 9.26 -7.65 -9.05
C ALA A 24 10.10 -6.35 -9.17
N PRO A 25 11.44 -6.40 -9.07
CA PRO A 25 12.22 -5.53 -8.17
C PRO A 25 12.39 -4.06 -8.58
N SER A 26 11.77 -3.57 -9.65
CA SER A 26 12.10 -2.24 -10.18
C SER A 26 10.95 -1.39 -10.72
N SER A 27 9.71 -1.89 -10.84
CA SER A 27 8.62 -1.06 -11.39
C SER A 27 7.24 -1.36 -10.80
N PRO A 28 6.46 -0.30 -10.48
CA PRO A 28 5.10 -0.47 -9.98
C PRO A 28 4.19 -0.98 -11.08
N ILE A 29 3.39 -1.97 -10.70
CA ILE A 29 2.49 -2.71 -11.59
C ILE A 29 1.10 -2.08 -11.54
N ALA A 30 0.76 -1.45 -10.42
CA ALA A 30 -0.37 -0.54 -10.34
C ALA A 30 -0.06 0.59 -9.36
N VAL A 31 -0.67 1.74 -9.63
CA VAL A 31 -0.63 2.93 -8.78
C VAL A 31 -2.06 3.45 -8.62
N THR A 32 -2.44 3.81 -7.40
CA THR A 32 -3.72 4.47 -7.10
C THR A 32 -3.47 5.64 -6.15
N SER A 33 -4.16 6.75 -6.38
CA SER A 33 -4.18 7.85 -5.42
C SER A 33 -5.22 7.59 -4.33
N LEU A 34 -4.91 8.05 -3.13
CA LEU A 34 -5.79 8.01 -1.95
C LEU A 34 -6.32 9.42 -1.68
N ALA A 35 -7.60 9.49 -1.31
CA ALA A 35 -8.19 10.75 -0.90
C ALA A 35 -7.41 11.36 0.28
N PRO A 36 -7.19 12.69 0.29
CA PRO A 36 -6.54 13.35 1.40
C PRO A 36 -7.29 13.12 2.71
N PHE A 37 -6.55 12.91 3.80
CA PHE A 37 -7.13 12.76 5.13
C PHE A 37 -6.34 13.56 6.18
N ALA A 38 -6.99 13.82 7.31
CA ALA A 38 -6.39 14.46 8.47
C ALA A 38 -6.54 13.56 9.70
N GLN A 39 -5.51 13.52 10.54
CA GLN A 39 -5.51 12.79 11.80
C GLN A 39 -4.83 13.57 12.91
N GLY A 40 -5.31 13.36 14.14
CA GLY A 40 -4.73 13.94 15.34
C GLY A 40 -3.39 13.30 15.73
N PRO A 41 -2.64 13.93 16.65
CA PRO A 41 -1.40 13.37 17.18
C PRO A 41 -1.63 11.99 17.81
N ARG A 42 -0.68 11.08 17.62
CA ARG A 42 -0.67 9.70 18.16
C ARG A 42 -1.87 8.85 17.76
N ASN A 43 -2.69 9.32 16.83
CA ASN A 43 -3.76 8.51 16.28
C ASN A 43 -3.18 7.51 15.27
N THR A 44 -3.85 6.39 15.07
CA THR A 44 -3.50 5.43 14.01
C THR A 44 -4.58 5.44 12.96
N THR A 45 -4.25 5.85 11.74
CA THR A 45 -5.19 5.82 10.62
C THR A 45 -4.97 4.57 9.78
N THR A 46 -6.06 3.87 9.49
CA THR A 46 -6.07 2.73 8.57
C THR A 46 -6.45 3.19 7.16
N LEU A 47 -5.54 3.04 6.20
CA LEU A 47 -5.76 3.43 4.80
C LEU A 47 -6.26 2.25 3.98
N ALA A 48 -7.45 2.41 3.40
CA ALA A 48 -8.04 1.45 2.51
C ALA A 48 -7.87 1.87 1.04
N PHE A 49 -7.31 0.98 0.22
CA PHE A 49 -7.15 1.19 -1.22
C PHE A 49 -7.54 -0.04 -2.03
N ARG A 50 -7.79 0.19 -3.32
CA ARG A 50 -7.96 -0.82 -4.37
C ARG A 50 -6.96 -0.48 -5.47
N LEU A 51 -6.29 -1.48 -6.01
CA LEU A 51 -5.48 -1.34 -7.20
C LEU A 51 -6.05 -2.24 -8.27
N ASP A 52 -6.15 -1.70 -9.47
CA ASP A 52 -6.48 -2.44 -10.67
C ASP A 52 -5.20 -2.54 -11.50
N VAL A 53 -4.85 -3.77 -11.87
CA VAL A 53 -3.69 -4.09 -12.71
C VAL A 53 -4.23 -4.55 -14.06
N ASP A 54 -3.81 -3.91 -15.14
CA ASP A 54 -4.14 -4.33 -16.49
C ASP A 54 -2.86 -4.55 -17.32
N GLY A 55 -2.77 -5.71 -17.96
CA GLY A 55 -1.77 -5.97 -19.01
C GLY A 55 -0.29 -5.96 -18.62
N THR A 56 0.08 -6.21 -17.36
CA THR A 56 1.50 -6.18 -16.94
C THR A 56 2.22 -7.51 -17.12
N TYR A 57 3.43 -7.49 -17.68
CA TYR A 57 4.26 -8.67 -17.80
C TYR A 57 4.74 -9.14 -16.41
N VAL A 58 4.45 -10.39 -16.11
CA VAL A 58 4.87 -11.07 -14.89
C VAL A 58 5.89 -12.13 -15.32
N GLY A 59 7.04 -12.17 -14.66
CA GLY A 59 8.12 -13.12 -14.97
C GLY A 59 7.67 -14.58 -14.81
N PRO A 60 8.41 -15.54 -15.39
CA PRO A 60 8.02 -16.94 -15.40
C PRO A 60 7.90 -17.55 -13.99
N ASP A 61 8.72 -17.10 -13.04
CA ASP A 61 8.71 -17.58 -11.65
C ASP A 61 7.49 -17.05 -10.89
N GLU A 62 7.17 -15.76 -11.04
CA GLU A 62 5.98 -15.16 -10.45
C GLU A 62 4.70 -15.67 -11.14
N ALA A 63 4.76 -15.91 -12.46
CA ALA A 63 3.67 -16.52 -13.21
C ALA A 63 3.46 -18.00 -12.81
N ALA A 64 4.50 -18.72 -12.37
CA ALA A 64 4.36 -20.09 -11.88
C ALA A 64 3.53 -20.14 -10.60
N ALA A 65 3.68 -19.17 -9.70
CA ALA A 65 2.83 -19.03 -8.51
C ALA A 65 1.35 -18.82 -8.88
N LEU A 66 1.09 -18.06 -9.95
CA LEU A 66 -0.26 -17.78 -10.46
C LEU A 66 -0.87 -18.96 -11.25
N LYS A 67 -0.06 -19.74 -11.97
CA LYS A 67 -0.48 -20.85 -12.84
C LYS A 67 -0.95 -22.12 -12.11
N SER A 68 -0.81 -22.19 -10.79
CA SER A 68 -1.17 -23.39 -9.99
C SER A 68 -2.67 -23.71 -9.96
N GLY A 69 -3.54 -22.95 -10.63
CA GLY A 69 -4.95 -23.30 -10.90
C GLY A 69 -5.89 -23.27 -9.69
N ASN A 70 -5.36 -23.17 -8.47
CA ASN A 70 -6.11 -23.13 -7.21
C ASN A 70 -6.03 -21.80 -6.47
N GLY A 71 -5.44 -20.77 -7.07
CA GLY A 71 -5.18 -19.50 -6.39
C GLY A 71 -3.98 -19.61 -5.46
N GLY A 72 -2.84 -19.10 -5.92
CA GLY A 72 -1.62 -19.03 -5.13
C GLY A 72 -1.64 -17.85 -4.15
N THR A 73 -0.86 -17.96 -3.09
CA THR A 73 -0.43 -16.80 -2.31
C THR A 73 0.94 -16.37 -2.81
N MET A 74 1.08 -15.09 -3.14
CA MET A 74 2.38 -14.50 -3.45
C MET A 74 2.61 -13.30 -2.53
N GLU A 75 3.85 -12.93 -2.32
CA GLU A 75 4.20 -11.73 -1.56
C GLU A 75 4.42 -10.55 -2.51
N VAL A 76 3.89 -9.39 -2.17
CA VAL A 76 4.11 -8.13 -2.88
C VAL A 76 4.78 -7.10 -2.00
N GLN A 77 5.45 -6.13 -2.64
CA GLN A 77 5.86 -4.90 -1.99
C GLN A 77 4.80 -3.83 -2.21
N VAL A 78 4.37 -3.20 -1.12
CA VAL A 78 3.46 -2.05 -1.17
C VAL A 78 4.24 -0.80 -0.79
N ARG A 79 4.26 0.19 -1.67
CA ARG A 79 4.85 1.50 -1.41
C ARG A 79 3.75 2.54 -1.32
N LEU A 80 3.82 3.40 -0.32
CA LEU A 80 2.98 4.59 -0.23
C LEU A 80 3.88 5.81 -0.22
N ALA A 81 3.75 6.67 -1.22
CA ALA A 81 4.36 7.99 -1.22
C ALA A 81 3.31 9.00 -0.76
N ALA A 82 3.69 9.99 0.03
CA ALA A 82 2.76 11.03 0.48
C ALA A 82 3.37 12.41 0.42
N ILE A 83 2.52 13.41 0.19
CA ILE A 83 2.80 14.78 0.56
C ILE A 83 2.01 15.08 1.84
N ALA A 84 2.76 15.26 2.93
CA ALA A 84 2.23 15.45 4.26
C ALA A 84 2.48 16.87 4.77
N VAL A 85 1.50 17.42 5.48
CA VAL A 85 1.59 18.63 6.27
C VAL A 85 1.39 18.23 7.73
N PHE A 86 2.28 18.69 8.59
CA PHE A 86 2.12 18.50 10.02
C PHE A 86 1.72 19.81 10.67
N ASP A 87 0.85 19.74 11.67
CA ASP A 87 0.55 20.90 12.51
C ASP A 87 1.02 20.64 13.94
N ARG A 88 1.64 21.68 14.53
CA ARG A 88 2.11 21.65 15.91
C ARG A 88 1.72 22.95 16.59
N GLY A 89 0.69 22.90 17.44
CA GLY A 89 0.25 24.05 18.24
C GLY A 89 -0.16 25.26 17.39
N GLY A 90 -0.99 25.06 16.36
CA GLY A 90 -1.51 26.15 15.50
C GLY A 90 -0.60 26.57 14.35
N TRP A 91 0.67 26.13 14.33
CA TRP A 91 1.59 26.38 13.22
C TRP A 91 1.57 25.23 12.22
N ARG A 92 1.25 25.52 10.96
CA ARG A 92 1.41 24.57 9.84
C ARG A 92 2.88 24.46 9.46
N THR A 93 3.46 23.27 9.53
CA THR A 93 4.80 23.03 9.01
C THR A 93 4.79 23.02 7.48
N ARG A 94 5.97 23.17 6.84
CA ARG A 94 6.10 22.97 5.40
C ARG A 94 5.65 21.56 4.97
N ARG A 95 5.19 21.44 3.72
CA ARG A 95 4.91 20.14 3.07
C ARG A 95 6.17 19.27 3.10
N ARG A 96 6.04 18.02 3.50
CA ARG A 96 7.11 17.02 3.58
C ARG A 96 6.71 15.84 2.70
N ALA A 97 7.65 15.36 1.89
CA ALA A 97 7.49 14.07 1.24
C ALA A 97 7.67 12.95 2.29
N MET A 98 6.77 12.00 2.30
CA MET A 98 6.83 10.78 3.09
C MET A 98 6.89 9.58 2.16
N ARG A 99 7.56 8.53 2.60
CA ARG A 99 7.55 7.23 1.95
C ARG A 99 7.26 6.20 3.03
N VAL A 100 6.41 5.24 2.71
CA VAL A 100 6.10 4.11 3.58
C VAL A 100 6.27 2.86 2.74
N LEU A 101 7.02 1.89 3.25
CA LEU A 101 7.28 0.62 2.58
C LEU A 101 6.74 -0.53 3.44
N CYS A 102 5.91 -1.35 2.83
CA CYS A 102 5.43 -2.60 3.40
C CYS A 102 6.00 -3.75 2.55
N ASP A 103 7.00 -4.46 3.08
CA ASP A 103 7.58 -5.62 2.43
C ASP A 103 6.87 -6.92 2.83
N GLY A 104 6.87 -7.89 1.91
CA GLY A 104 6.34 -9.23 2.15
C GLY A 104 4.86 -9.20 2.52
N VAL A 105 4.04 -8.46 1.76
CA VAL A 105 2.60 -8.43 2.01
C VAL A 105 1.95 -9.57 1.23
N PRO A 106 1.37 -10.58 1.90
CA PRO A 106 0.79 -11.72 1.20
C PRO A 106 -0.51 -11.31 0.52
N VAL A 107 -0.62 -11.65 -0.76
CA VAL A 107 -1.84 -11.52 -1.55
C VAL A 107 -2.22 -12.90 -2.08
N THR A 108 -3.47 -13.27 -1.84
CA THR A 108 -4.03 -14.53 -2.31
C THR A 108 -4.88 -14.25 -3.53
N PHE A 109 -4.53 -14.91 -4.63
CA PHE A 109 -5.33 -14.90 -5.84
C PHE A 109 -6.45 -15.92 -5.71
N ARG A 110 -7.64 -15.57 -6.19
CA ARG A 110 -8.81 -16.44 -6.20
C ARG A 110 -9.44 -16.44 -7.59
N GLY A 111 -10.21 -17.50 -7.83
CA GLY A 111 -10.89 -17.72 -9.11
C GLY A 111 -10.06 -18.57 -10.07
N LYS A 112 -10.76 -19.22 -11.03
CA LYS A 112 -10.17 -20.16 -11.99
C LYS A 112 -9.06 -19.54 -12.85
N ASN A 113 -9.08 -18.21 -13.00
CA ASN A 113 -8.11 -17.46 -13.81
C ASN A 113 -7.20 -16.55 -12.96
N ALA A 114 -7.24 -16.66 -11.62
CA ALA A 114 -6.47 -15.80 -10.71
C ALA A 114 -6.65 -14.29 -10.98
N THR A 115 -7.84 -13.86 -11.42
CA THR A 115 -8.14 -12.45 -11.74
C THR A 115 -8.48 -11.61 -10.52
N ASP A 116 -8.95 -12.23 -9.43
CA ASP A 116 -9.27 -11.54 -8.19
C ASP A 116 -8.16 -11.77 -7.16
N ALA A 117 -7.45 -10.71 -6.80
CA ALA A 117 -6.44 -10.75 -5.74
C ALA A 117 -6.96 -10.08 -4.47
N LYS A 118 -6.74 -10.70 -3.32
CA LYS A 118 -7.03 -10.11 -2.02
C LYS A 118 -5.81 -10.22 -1.13
N PHE A 119 -5.45 -9.09 -0.52
CA PHE A 119 -4.52 -9.07 0.61
C PHE A 119 -5.07 -9.95 1.73
N ASP A 120 -4.28 -10.94 2.13
CA ASP A 120 -4.65 -11.88 3.18
C ASP A 120 -3.88 -11.57 4.46
N GLY A 121 -4.49 -11.87 5.61
CA GLY A 121 -3.87 -11.65 6.91
C GLY A 121 -4.10 -10.27 7.56
N PRO A 122 -3.54 -10.07 8.77
CA PRO A 122 -3.76 -8.88 9.58
C PRO A 122 -3.03 -7.66 9.02
N ALA A 123 -3.48 -6.45 9.42
CA ALA A 123 -2.80 -5.21 9.07
C ALA A 123 -1.32 -5.25 9.51
N ARG A 124 -0.40 -4.97 8.58
CA ARG A 124 1.04 -4.98 8.83
C ARG A 124 1.53 -3.58 9.21
N ARG A 125 2.47 -3.52 10.14
CA ARG A 125 3.19 -2.29 10.47
C ARG A 125 4.27 -2.08 9.41
N CYS A 126 4.20 -0.97 8.69
CA CYS A 126 5.10 -0.65 7.60
C CYS A 126 6.23 0.28 8.07
N GLN A 127 7.36 0.24 7.36
CA GLN A 127 8.50 1.14 7.62
C GLN A 127 8.23 2.49 6.99
N VAL A 128 8.64 3.57 7.65
CA VAL A 128 8.46 4.98 7.23
C VAL A 128 9.81 5.65 7.13
#